data_AF-A0A8X8XQ20-F1
#
_entry.id   AF-A0A8X8XQ20-F1
#
_cell.length_a   1.000
_cell.length_b   1.000
_cell.length_c   1.000
_cell.angle_alpha   90.00
_cell.angle_beta   90.00
_cell.angle_gamma   90.00
#
_symmetry.space_group_name_H-M   'P 1'
#
loop_
_entity.id
_entity.type
_entity.pdbx_description
1 polymer ?
#
loop_
_entity_poly.entity_id
_entity_poly.type
_entity_poly.pdbx_seq_one_letter_code
_entity_poly.pdbx_strand_id
1 'polypeptide(L)'
;MWKMSYSSEDETDISDSELDEYVDRCYEQLRVESHKVKFSTELFRCPFCPGKKKLVYAFKDLLQHASDVGKGSQNRDIKHKGKHLGLVKYMKNDLDQEGLALELAGLTVEPSPKDGVSVLFVWPWMGVVANLDGESISKLKTDLAKRGFDPARIRPLSDGRYAVVEFKRDWSGFYNAVMFEKEFEVGHHGKKDYLAASHSDGMYGWVARADDYNAEGFLGEYLQKNGDLKTIGDVEAEGRRKTSLLVAHLGSTIEELRVQVEKNGCLDKKVEGNCTEP
;
A
#
# COMPACT_ATOMS: atom_id res chain seq x y z
N MET A 1 13.75 -28.82 24.74
CA MET A 1 13.23 -28.21 25.99
C MET A 1 13.84 -26.83 26.15
N TRP A 2 13.31 -25.81 25.45
CA TRP A 2 13.68 -24.40 25.66
C TRP A 2 12.43 -23.62 26.04
N LYS A 3 12.58 -22.80 27.08
CA LYS A 3 11.57 -22.11 27.88
C LYS A 3 10.82 -21.04 27.07
N MET A 4 9.48 -21.12 27.09
CA MET A 4 8.63 -19.94 26.92
C MET A 4 8.86 -19.01 28.12
N SER A 5 9.39 -17.82 27.89
CA SER A 5 9.15 -16.70 28.80
C SER A 5 7.77 -16.14 28.49
N TYR A 6 6.76 -16.68 29.18
CA TYR A 6 5.42 -16.10 29.27
C TYR A 6 5.55 -14.75 29.98
N SER A 7 5.60 -13.66 29.20
CA SER A 7 5.44 -12.31 29.75
C SER A 7 3.96 -12.13 30.04
N SER A 8 3.59 -12.52 31.25
CA SER A 8 2.32 -12.27 31.91
C SER A 8 2.16 -10.76 32.15
N GLU A 9 1.65 -10.03 31.16
CA GLU A 9 1.16 -8.67 31.38
C GLU A 9 -0.37 -8.70 31.40
N ASP A 10 -0.89 -8.92 32.61
CA ASP A 10 -2.18 -8.49 33.14
C ASP A 10 -3.37 -8.38 32.16
N GLU A 11 -4.24 -9.37 32.26
CA GLU A 11 -5.69 -9.28 31.96
C GLU A 11 -6.38 -8.38 33.00
N THR A 12 -5.95 -7.13 33.10
CA THR A 12 -6.67 -6.07 33.83
C THR A 12 -7.76 -5.51 32.94
N ASP A 13 -9.02 -5.63 33.37
CA ASP A 13 -10.17 -4.96 32.78
C ASP A 13 -9.97 -3.45 32.94
N ILE A 14 -9.73 -2.76 31.83
CA ILE A 14 -9.61 -1.30 31.80
C ILE A 14 -11.03 -0.72 31.90
N SER A 15 -11.27 0.11 32.91
CA SER A 15 -12.52 0.84 33.06
C SER A 15 -12.61 2.01 32.05
N ASP A 16 -13.82 2.49 31.75
CA ASP A 16 -14.00 3.68 30.88
C ASP A 16 -13.24 4.92 31.40
N SER A 17 -12.98 5.01 32.71
CA SER A 17 -12.18 6.07 33.34
C SER A 17 -10.68 5.99 33.07
N GLU A 18 -10.14 4.80 32.80
CA GLU A 18 -8.71 4.56 32.53
C GLU A 18 -8.38 4.51 31.03
N LEU A 19 -9.43 4.59 30.19
CA LEU A 19 -9.29 4.51 28.74
C LEU A 19 -8.50 5.69 28.18
N ASP A 20 -8.70 6.91 28.70
CA ASP A 20 -8.00 8.10 28.21
C ASP A 20 -6.49 8.04 28.50
N GLU A 21 -6.11 7.64 29.72
CA GLU A 21 -4.70 7.40 30.08
C GLU A 21 -4.09 6.25 29.27
N TYR A 22 -4.87 5.22 28.95
CA TYR A 22 -4.42 4.12 28.10
C TYR A 22 -4.23 4.56 26.63
N VAL A 23 -5.09 5.43 26.12
CA VAL A 23 -4.95 6.06 24.80
C VAL A 23 -3.66 6.87 24.72
N ASP A 24 -3.34 7.62 25.77
CA ASP A 24 -2.13 8.43 25.83
C ASP A 24 -0.86 7.58 25.86
N ARG A 25 -0.86 6.48 26.62
CA ARG A 25 0.26 5.51 26.57
C ARG A 25 0.45 4.91 25.19
N CYS A 26 -0.65 4.53 24.52
CA CYS A 26 -0.58 4.00 23.15
C CYS A 26 -0.05 5.06 22.17
N TYR A 27 -0.46 6.32 22.31
CA TYR A 27 0.04 7.44 21.51
C TYR A 27 1.54 7.64 21.66
N GLU A 28 2.06 7.72 22.89
CA GLU A 28 3.50 7.92 23.10
C GLU A 28 4.33 6.73 22.59
N GLN A 29 3.82 5.50 22.71
CA GLN A 29 4.46 4.33 22.14
C GLN A 29 4.58 4.42 20.61
N LEU A 30 3.55 4.92 19.92
CA LEU A 30 3.57 5.09 18.47
C LEU A 30 4.54 6.17 18.01
N ARG A 31 4.82 7.18 18.83
CA ARG A 31 5.85 8.21 18.53
C ARG A 31 7.26 7.62 18.55
N VAL A 32 7.53 6.70 19.46
CA VAL A 32 8.80 5.97 19.51
C VAL A 32 8.89 4.94 18.37
N GLU A 33 7.78 4.27 18.07
CA GLU A 33 7.71 3.18 17.09
C GLU A 33 7.07 3.60 15.76
N SER A 34 7.35 4.82 15.29
CA SER A 34 6.70 5.43 14.11
C SER A 34 6.80 4.60 12.82
N HIS A 35 7.89 3.83 12.65
CA HIS A 35 8.11 2.91 11.54
C HIS A 35 7.07 1.77 11.46
N LYS A 36 6.34 1.48 12.54
CA LYS A 36 5.25 0.50 12.53
C LYS A 36 3.97 1.05 11.87
N VAL A 37 3.83 2.38 11.83
CA VAL A 37 2.69 3.09 11.24
C VAL A 37 3.02 3.60 9.84
N LYS A 38 4.19 4.23 9.67
CA LYS A 38 4.61 4.87 8.42
C LYS A 38 5.31 3.85 7.52
N PHE A 39 4.68 3.50 6.41
CA PHE A 39 5.24 2.57 5.42
C PHE A 39 5.97 3.30 4.29
N SER A 40 5.44 4.45 3.85
CA SER A 40 6.12 5.43 3.00
C SER A 40 5.69 6.87 3.39
N THR A 41 6.05 7.87 2.57
CA THR A 41 5.64 9.27 2.74
C THR A 41 4.11 9.46 2.77
N GLU A 42 3.36 8.76 1.92
CA GLU A 42 1.90 8.89 1.81
C GLU A 42 1.13 7.65 2.28
N LEU A 43 1.85 6.56 2.60
CA LEU A 43 1.26 5.26 2.87
C LEU A 43 1.51 4.78 4.31
N PHE A 44 0.43 4.29 4.93
CA PHE A 44 0.41 3.96 6.35
C PHE A 44 -0.22 2.59 6.61
N ARG A 45 0.05 2.03 7.79
CA ARG A 45 -0.50 0.75 8.25
C ARG A 45 -1.04 0.90 9.66
N CYS A 46 -2.09 0.12 9.96
CA CYS A 46 -2.56 -0.02 11.33
C CYS A 46 -1.70 -1.08 12.06
N PRO A 47 -0.91 -0.71 13.08
CA PRO A 47 -0.07 -1.66 13.82
C PRO A 47 -0.90 -2.63 14.68
N PHE A 48 -2.17 -2.32 14.92
CA PHE A 48 -3.05 -3.08 15.82
C PHE A 48 -4.00 -4.05 15.10
N CYS A 49 -4.02 -4.03 13.76
CA CYS A 49 -4.84 -4.90 12.94
C CYS A 49 -3.99 -5.80 12.01
N PRO A 50 -3.18 -6.74 12.54
CA PRO A 50 -2.32 -7.59 11.73
C PRO A 50 -3.07 -8.67 10.94
N GLY A 51 -4.28 -9.06 11.38
CA GLY A 51 -4.95 -10.30 10.95
C GLY A 51 -6.00 -10.20 9.83
N LYS A 52 -6.55 -9.02 9.52
CA LYS A 52 -7.55 -8.87 8.44
C LYS A 52 -6.91 -8.20 7.24
N LYS A 53 -6.11 -8.97 6.48
CA LYS A 53 -5.56 -8.58 5.17
C LYS A 53 -4.80 -7.23 5.16
N LYS A 54 -3.86 -7.01 6.10
CA LYS A 54 -2.71 -6.07 6.01
C LYS A 54 -2.83 -5.00 4.89
N LEU A 55 -3.81 -4.11 4.95
CA LEU A 55 -3.98 -3.06 3.94
C LEU A 55 -2.99 -1.95 4.27
N VAL A 56 -2.33 -1.45 3.23
CA VAL A 56 -1.65 -0.18 3.28
C VAL A 56 -2.68 0.86 2.87
N TYR A 57 -2.81 1.89 3.68
CA TYR A 57 -3.84 2.91 3.57
C TYR A 57 -3.20 4.23 3.17
N ALA A 58 -3.92 5.04 2.38
CA ALA A 58 -3.64 6.47 2.35
C ALA A 58 -3.94 7.08 3.74
N PHE A 59 -3.34 8.22 4.06
CA PHE A 59 -3.53 8.89 5.37
C PHE A 59 -5.01 8.97 5.79
N LYS A 60 -5.88 9.46 4.89
CA LYS A 60 -7.32 9.62 5.17
C LYS A 60 -8.02 8.29 5.45
N ASP A 61 -7.64 7.24 4.74
CA ASP A 61 -8.26 5.93 4.87
C ASP A 61 -7.84 5.23 6.18
N LEU A 62 -6.58 5.38 6.59
CA LEU A 62 -6.12 4.84 7.88
C LEU A 62 -6.77 5.61 9.03
N LEU A 63 -6.86 6.93 8.90
CA LEU A 63 -7.48 7.78 9.91
C LEU A 63 -8.97 7.42 10.07
N GLN A 64 -9.66 7.19 8.97
CA GLN A 64 -11.05 6.73 8.97
C GLN A 64 -11.18 5.34 9.59
N HIS A 65 -10.35 4.38 9.18
CA HIS A 65 -10.31 3.03 9.76
C HIS A 65 -10.12 3.06 11.28
N ALA A 66 -9.10 3.77 11.75
CA ALA A 66 -8.79 3.85 13.18
C ALA A 66 -9.92 4.56 13.96
N SER A 67 -10.54 5.59 13.36
CA SER A 67 -11.69 6.28 13.95
C SER A 67 -12.92 5.38 14.05
N ASP A 68 -13.20 4.57 13.03
CA ASP A 68 -14.36 3.66 13.00
C ASP A 68 -14.21 2.55 14.02
N VAL A 69 -13.00 2.00 14.19
CA VAL A 69 -12.70 1.01 15.23
C VAL A 69 -12.79 1.66 16.62
N GLY A 70 -12.27 2.88 16.78
CA GLY A 70 -12.34 3.64 18.04
C GLY A 70 -13.77 4.03 18.46
N LYS A 71 -14.71 4.14 17.52
CA LYS A 71 -16.14 4.47 17.76
C LYS A 71 -17.05 3.25 17.87
N GLY A 72 -16.53 2.03 17.71
CA GLY A 72 -17.30 0.79 17.75
C GLY A 72 -18.07 0.56 19.06
N SER A 73 -19.17 -0.20 18.98
CA SER A 73 -20.10 -0.48 20.09
C SER A 73 -19.44 -1.13 21.31
N GLN A 74 -19.95 -0.78 22.50
CA GLN A 74 -19.54 -1.25 23.82
C GLN A 74 -19.77 -2.77 23.98
N ASN A 75 -18.75 -3.58 23.69
CA ASN A 75 -18.51 -4.95 24.21
C ASN A 75 -17.36 -5.71 23.49
N ARG A 76 -16.53 -5.05 22.69
CA ARG A 76 -15.31 -5.66 22.11
C ARG A 76 -14.08 -4.91 22.59
N ASP A 77 -13.35 -5.54 23.49
CA ASP A 77 -11.95 -5.26 23.86
C ASP A 77 -11.61 -3.75 23.97
N ILE A 78 -11.86 -3.16 25.14
CA ILE A 78 -11.56 -1.76 25.48
C ILE A 78 -10.09 -1.42 25.18
N LYS A 79 -9.16 -2.39 25.34
CA LYS A 79 -7.75 -2.22 24.97
C LYS A 79 -7.58 -2.10 23.45
N HIS A 80 -8.29 -2.91 22.66
CA HIS A 80 -8.26 -2.77 21.20
C HIS A 80 -8.78 -1.40 20.74
N LYS A 81 -9.84 -0.89 21.38
CA LYS A 81 -10.39 0.46 21.12
C LYS A 81 -9.38 1.55 21.47
N GLY A 82 -8.79 1.50 22.67
CA GLY A 82 -7.81 2.48 23.13
C GLY A 82 -6.57 2.55 22.24
N LYS A 83 -6.08 1.40 21.76
CA LYS A 83 -4.99 1.34 20.77
C LYS A 83 -5.32 2.13 19.49
N HIS A 84 -6.51 1.95 18.93
CA HIS A 84 -6.92 2.66 17.70
C HIS A 84 -7.17 4.15 17.94
N LEU A 85 -7.69 4.54 19.10
CA LEU A 85 -7.82 5.95 19.49
C LEU A 85 -6.43 6.61 19.65
N GLY A 86 -5.45 5.91 20.23
CA GLY A 86 -4.06 6.36 20.30
C GLY A 86 -3.44 6.55 18.90
N LEU A 87 -3.76 5.66 17.95
CA LEU A 87 -3.36 5.81 16.55
C LEU A 87 -3.97 7.06 15.90
N VAL A 88 -5.26 7.33 16.12
CA VAL A 88 -5.91 8.56 15.62
C VAL A 88 -5.21 9.81 16.18
N LYS A 89 -4.88 9.81 17.48
CA LYS A 89 -4.17 10.92 18.12
C LYS A 89 -2.79 11.14 17.48
N TYR A 90 -2.03 10.07 17.27
CA TYR A 90 -0.72 10.11 16.61
C TYR A 90 -0.79 10.64 15.17
N MET A 91 -1.76 10.15 14.40
CA MET A 91 -1.94 10.58 13.01
C MET A 91 -2.26 12.07 12.88
N LYS A 92 -3.12 12.61 13.75
CA LYS A 92 -3.51 14.02 13.71
C LYS A 92 -2.43 14.95 14.24
N ASN A 93 -1.69 14.54 15.26
CA ASN A 93 -0.75 15.43 15.95
C ASN A 93 0.65 15.40 15.33
N ASP A 94 1.16 14.24 14.95
CA ASP A 94 2.54 14.11 14.48
C ASP A 94 2.61 14.00 12.95
N LEU A 95 1.69 13.27 12.31
CA LEU A 95 1.77 13.01 10.87
C LEU A 95 1.11 14.09 10.01
N ASP A 96 0.02 14.72 10.47
CA ASP A 96 -0.61 15.87 9.79
C ASP A 96 0.31 17.11 9.83
N GLN A 97 1.04 17.29 10.94
CA GLN A 97 2.04 18.34 11.12
C GLN A 97 3.31 18.07 10.29
N GLU A 98 3.77 16.82 10.17
CA GLU A 98 4.86 16.44 9.27
C GLU A 98 4.51 16.67 7.79
N GLY A 99 3.25 16.44 7.39
CA GLY A 99 2.76 16.72 6.03
C GLY A 99 2.81 18.22 5.70
N LEU A 100 2.39 19.06 6.65
CA LEU A 100 2.50 20.53 6.54
C LEU A 100 3.96 21.00 6.56
N ALA A 101 4.82 20.38 7.38
CA ALA A 101 6.25 20.68 7.41
C ALA A 101 6.97 20.26 6.12
N LEU A 102 6.56 19.15 5.49
CA LEU A 102 7.04 18.70 4.17
C LEU A 102 6.53 19.59 3.02
N GLU A 103 5.29 20.08 3.09
CA GLU A 103 4.79 21.11 2.16
C GLU A 103 5.59 22.42 2.28
N LEU A 104 5.91 22.86 3.52
CA LEU A 104 6.75 24.04 3.74
C LEU A 104 8.21 23.81 3.32
N ALA A 105 8.77 22.64 3.58
CA ALA A 105 10.13 22.27 3.18
C ALA A 105 10.27 22.09 1.65
N GLY A 106 9.18 21.79 0.95
CA GLY A 106 9.12 21.74 -0.51
C GLY A 106 9.37 23.07 -1.22
N LEU A 107 9.45 24.18 -0.49
CA LEU A 107 9.82 25.50 -1.02
C LEU A 107 11.32 25.82 -0.94
N THR A 108 12.13 24.97 -0.28
CA THR A 108 13.57 25.16 -0.21
C THR A 108 14.29 23.98 -0.85
N VAL A 109 14.71 24.18 -2.09
CA VAL A 109 15.66 23.29 -2.78
C VAL A 109 17.02 23.41 -2.08
N GLU A 110 17.50 22.33 -1.49
CA GLU A 110 18.93 22.03 -1.39
C GLU A 110 19.12 20.50 -1.41
N PRO A 111 19.94 19.94 -2.33
CA PRO A 111 20.23 18.52 -2.36
C PRO A 111 21.33 18.18 -1.36
N SER A 112 21.02 17.33 -0.38
CA SER A 112 22.04 16.73 0.50
C SER A 112 22.48 15.38 -0.07
N PRO A 113 23.76 15.18 -0.41
CA PRO A 113 24.28 13.92 -0.94
C PRO A 113 24.86 13.06 0.17
N LYS A 114 24.14 11.99 0.58
CA LYS A 114 24.70 10.79 1.22
C LYS A 114 23.87 9.56 0.82
N ASP A 115 24.42 8.75 -0.09
CA ASP A 115 24.03 7.38 -0.46
C ASP A 115 22.53 7.12 -0.75
N GLY A 116 21.92 7.94 -1.60
CA GLY A 116 20.53 7.85 -2.01
C GLY A 116 20.28 6.98 -3.25
N VAL A 117 20.69 5.71 -3.26
CA VAL A 117 20.25 4.81 -4.34
C VAL A 117 18.78 4.48 -4.11
N SER A 118 17.90 5.22 -4.78
CA SER A 118 16.46 4.94 -4.78
C SER A 118 16.23 3.51 -5.28
N VAL A 119 15.58 2.68 -4.47
CA VAL A 119 15.27 1.29 -4.84
C VAL A 119 14.34 1.29 -6.06
N LEU A 120 14.81 0.66 -7.14
CA LEU A 120 14.06 0.48 -8.37
C LEU A 120 13.38 -0.89 -8.37
N PHE A 121 12.08 -0.87 -8.65
CA PHE A 121 11.23 -2.03 -8.84
C PHE A 121 10.88 -2.17 -10.31
N VAL A 122 10.65 -3.41 -10.76
CA VAL A 122 10.00 -3.62 -12.05
C VAL A 122 8.51 -3.24 -11.93
N TRP A 123 8.04 -2.39 -12.82
CA TRP A 123 6.66 -1.92 -12.94
C TRP A 123 6.03 -2.40 -14.26
N PRO A 124 4.83 -3.02 -14.29
CA PRO A 124 3.98 -3.39 -13.14
C PRO A 124 4.70 -4.23 -12.10
N TRP A 125 4.25 -4.20 -10.84
CA TRP A 125 4.91 -4.94 -9.77
C TRP A 125 4.99 -6.43 -10.13
N MET A 126 6.21 -6.95 -10.17
CA MET A 126 6.49 -8.35 -10.51
C MET A 126 7.25 -9.04 -9.37
N GLY A 127 6.81 -10.24 -9.02
CA GLY A 127 7.54 -11.19 -8.20
C GLY A 127 8.19 -12.26 -9.07
N VAL A 128 9.32 -12.78 -8.62
CA VAL A 128 10.00 -13.93 -9.21
C VAL A 128 9.81 -15.11 -8.27
N VAL A 129 9.40 -16.26 -8.81
CA VAL A 129 9.46 -17.55 -8.13
C VAL A 129 10.51 -18.39 -8.85
N ALA A 130 11.45 -18.96 -8.11
CA ALA A 130 12.53 -19.80 -8.63
C ALA A 130 12.45 -21.23 -8.08
N ASN A 131 13.18 -22.15 -8.73
CA ASN A 131 13.25 -23.57 -8.38
C ASN A 131 11.89 -24.27 -8.52
N LEU A 132 11.25 -24.07 -9.67
CA LEU A 132 9.95 -24.64 -9.98
C LEU A 132 10.07 -25.98 -10.69
N ASP A 133 9.25 -26.94 -10.28
CA ASP A 133 8.94 -28.12 -11.09
C ASP A 133 7.61 -27.93 -11.86
N GLY A 134 7.35 -28.82 -12.83
CA GLY A 134 6.16 -28.72 -13.69
C GLY A 134 4.83 -28.82 -12.93
N GLU A 135 4.78 -29.59 -11.85
CA GLU A 135 3.57 -29.76 -11.04
C GLU A 135 3.27 -28.50 -10.20
N SER A 136 4.32 -27.92 -9.62
CA SER A 136 4.28 -26.70 -8.81
C SER A 136 3.74 -25.51 -9.58
N ILE A 137 4.16 -25.34 -10.84
CA ILE A 137 3.70 -24.25 -11.70
C ILE A 137 2.17 -24.26 -11.87
N SER A 138 1.58 -25.45 -12.01
CA SER A 138 0.13 -25.60 -12.23
C SER A 138 -0.71 -25.19 -11.01
N LYS A 139 -0.17 -25.39 -9.80
CA LYS A 139 -0.85 -25.09 -8.53
C LYS A 139 -0.52 -23.70 -8.00
N LEU A 140 0.59 -23.10 -8.44
CA LEU A 140 1.12 -21.81 -7.96
C LEU A 140 0.07 -20.70 -7.93
N LYS A 141 -0.74 -20.58 -9.00
CA LYS A 141 -1.81 -19.55 -9.05
C LYS A 141 -2.84 -19.73 -7.94
N THR A 142 -3.30 -20.96 -7.75
CA THR A 142 -4.29 -21.31 -6.74
C THR A 142 -3.74 -21.13 -5.33
N ASP A 143 -2.48 -21.51 -5.11
CA ASP A 143 -1.85 -21.42 -3.80
C ASP A 143 -1.55 -19.98 -3.38
N LEU A 144 -1.05 -19.15 -4.31
CA LEU A 144 -0.86 -17.72 -4.07
C LEU A 144 -2.20 -17.00 -3.82
N ALA A 145 -3.27 -17.39 -4.53
CA ALA A 145 -4.61 -16.86 -4.29
C ALA A 145 -5.15 -17.25 -2.91
N LYS A 146 -5.00 -18.52 -2.49
CA LYS A 146 -5.40 -18.99 -1.15
C LYS A 146 -4.65 -18.27 -0.03
N ARG A 147 -3.38 -17.93 -0.26
CA ARG A 147 -2.55 -17.14 0.66
C ARG A 147 -2.88 -15.65 0.66
N GLY A 148 -3.74 -15.20 -0.27
CA GLY A 148 -4.27 -13.84 -0.31
C GLY A 148 -3.45 -12.85 -1.14
N PHE A 149 -2.50 -13.31 -1.96
CA PHE A 149 -1.67 -12.43 -2.81
C PHE A 149 -2.34 -12.02 -4.12
N ASP A 150 -3.46 -12.65 -4.50
CA ASP A 150 -4.29 -12.31 -5.67
C ASP A 150 -3.47 -11.93 -6.93
N PRO A 151 -2.65 -12.85 -7.47
CA PRO A 151 -1.79 -12.56 -8.60
C PRO A 151 -2.62 -12.24 -9.85
N ALA A 152 -2.31 -11.15 -10.53
CA ALA A 152 -2.99 -10.76 -11.76
C ALA A 152 -2.65 -11.74 -12.89
N ARG A 153 -1.39 -12.17 -12.97
CA ARG A 153 -0.90 -13.14 -13.97
C ARG A 153 0.28 -13.93 -13.44
N ILE A 154 0.44 -15.17 -13.89
CA ILE A 154 1.63 -15.97 -13.66
C ILE A 154 2.16 -16.45 -15.00
N ARG A 155 3.46 -16.27 -15.23
CA ARG A 155 4.15 -16.56 -16.48
C ARG A 155 5.37 -17.43 -16.22
N PRO A 156 5.26 -18.74 -16.43
CA PRO A 156 6.42 -19.62 -16.42
C PRO A 156 7.38 -19.23 -17.55
N LEU A 157 8.67 -19.19 -17.26
CA LEU A 157 9.69 -18.90 -18.26
C LEU A 157 10.15 -20.16 -18.99
N SER A 158 10.68 -19.99 -20.20
CA SER A 158 11.02 -21.08 -21.12
C SER A 158 12.10 -22.03 -20.60
N ASP A 159 12.94 -21.59 -19.69
CA ASP A 159 13.94 -22.45 -19.04
C ASP A 159 13.37 -23.31 -17.92
N GLY A 160 12.09 -23.15 -17.57
CA GLY A 160 11.40 -23.89 -16.51
C GLY A 160 11.90 -23.58 -15.10
N ARG A 161 12.94 -22.74 -14.94
CA ARG A 161 13.57 -22.46 -13.64
C ARG A 161 12.85 -21.36 -12.87
N TYR A 162 12.19 -20.46 -13.59
CA TYR A 162 11.50 -19.30 -13.02
C TYR A 162 10.06 -19.20 -13.49
N ALA A 163 9.22 -18.61 -12.66
CA ALA A 163 7.95 -18.03 -13.07
C ALA A 163 7.86 -16.59 -12.55
N VAL A 164 7.36 -15.70 -13.40
CA VAL A 164 7.08 -14.32 -13.04
C VAL A 164 5.62 -14.19 -12.60
N VAL A 165 5.42 -13.64 -11.42
CA VAL A 165 4.12 -13.34 -10.84
C VAL A 165 3.86 -11.85 -11.01
N GLU A 166 2.92 -11.48 -11.86
CA GLU A 166 2.51 -10.09 -12.03
C GLU A 166 1.38 -9.76 -11.05
N PHE A 167 1.53 -8.65 -10.35
CA PHE A 167 0.51 -8.10 -9.46
C PHE A 167 -0.23 -6.93 -10.13
N LYS A 168 -1.28 -6.44 -9.46
CA LYS A 168 -2.09 -5.32 -9.98
C LYS A 168 -1.27 -4.05 -10.19
N ARG A 169 -1.65 -3.21 -11.16
CA ARG A 169 -0.97 -1.94 -11.50
C ARG A 169 -1.40 -0.80 -10.57
N ASP A 170 -1.48 -1.08 -9.28
CA ASP A 170 -1.90 -0.15 -8.24
C ASP A 170 -1.14 -0.45 -6.93
N TRP A 171 -1.43 0.31 -5.88
CA TRP A 171 -0.78 0.12 -4.58
C TRP A 171 -1.15 -1.20 -3.89
N SER A 172 -2.29 -1.79 -4.22
CA SER A 172 -2.64 -3.13 -3.70
C SER A 172 -1.71 -4.19 -4.29
N GLY A 173 -1.33 -4.05 -5.57
CA GLY A 173 -0.34 -4.91 -6.21
C GLY A 173 1.05 -4.76 -5.60
N PHE A 174 1.47 -3.54 -5.25
CA PHE A 174 2.75 -3.31 -4.57
C PHE A 174 2.80 -4.05 -3.24
N TYR A 175 1.72 -3.89 -2.48
CA TYR A 175 1.57 -4.51 -1.18
C TYR A 175 1.62 -6.05 -1.30
N ASN A 176 0.89 -6.63 -2.25
CA ASN A 176 0.91 -8.07 -2.49
C ASN A 176 2.32 -8.57 -2.89
N ALA A 177 3.04 -7.80 -3.71
CA ALA A 177 4.42 -8.12 -4.09
C ALA A 177 5.37 -8.14 -2.88
N VAL A 178 5.36 -7.08 -2.06
CA VAL A 178 6.20 -6.99 -0.86
C VAL A 178 5.88 -8.12 0.13
N MET A 179 4.60 -8.45 0.28
CA MET A 179 4.20 -9.52 1.18
C MET A 179 4.57 -10.92 0.68
N PHE A 180 4.47 -11.12 -0.63
CA PHE A 180 4.97 -12.30 -1.28
C PHE A 180 6.46 -12.49 -0.96
N GLU A 181 7.31 -11.47 -1.17
CA GLU A 181 8.74 -11.53 -0.80
C GLU A 181 8.95 -11.82 0.69
N LYS A 182 8.21 -11.14 1.57
CA LYS A 182 8.34 -11.35 3.02
C LYS A 182 7.97 -12.75 3.47
N GLU A 183 7.00 -13.40 2.84
CA GLU A 183 6.65 -14.79 3.18
C GLU A 183 7.81 -15.74 2.87
N PHE A 184 8.44 -15.59 1.70
CA PHE A 184 9.60 -16.37 1.32
C PHE A 184 10.82 -16.07 2.19
N GLU A 185 11.10 -14.79 2.50
CA GLU A 185 12.20 -14.41 3.39
C GLU A 185 12.05 -15.00 4.80
N VAL A 186 10.86 -14.97 5.40
CA VAL A 186 10.61 -15.58 6.73
C VAL A 186 10.84 -17.09 6.71
N GLY A 187 10.54 -17.72 5.57
CA GLY A 187 10.80 -19.14 5.36
C GLY A 187 12.26 -19.48 5.06
N HIS A 188 13.19 -18.53 5.00
CA HIS A 188 14.56 -18.73 4.48
C HIS A 188 14.60 -19.23 3.02
N HIS A 189 13.61 -18.79 2.23
CA HIS A 189 13.48 -19.05 0.81
C HIS A 189 13.48 -17.74 -0.01
N GLY A 190 14.11 -16.68 0.51
CA GLY A 190 14.25 -15.41 -0.18
C GLY A 190 15.36 -15.44 -1.23
N LYS A 191 15.53 -14.32 -1.95
CA LYS A 191 16.58 -14.18 -2.98
C LYS A 191 17.99 -14.45 -2.44
N LYS A 192 18.30 -13.96 -1.24
CA LYS A 192 19.61 -14.17 -0.61
C LYS A 192 19.87 -15.64 -0.34
N ASP A 193 18.85 -16.36 0.12
CA ASP A 193 18.93 -17.80 0.39
C ASP A 193 19.10 -18.60 -0.91
N TYR A 194 18.39 -18.20 -1.97
CA TYR A 194 18.52 -18.79 -3.30
C TYR A 194 19.93 -18.67 -3.87
N LEU A 195 20.58 -17.51 -3.68
CA LEU A 195 21.94 -17.26 -4.17
C LEU A 195 23.03 -17.89 -3.28
N ALA A 196 22.76 -18.09 -1.98
CA ALA A 196 23.73 -18.64 -1.03
C ALA A 196 23.77 -20.17 -1.00
N ALA A 197 22.67 -20.84 -1.37
CA ALA A 197 22.54 -22.29 -1.27
C ALA A 197 23.04 -23.02 -2.53
N SER A 198 23.54 -24.25 -2.34
CA SER A 198 23.53 -25.29 -3.37
C SER A 198 22.08 -25.79 -3.55
N HIS A 199 21.21 -24.93 -4.09
CA HIS A 199 19.78 -25.11 -4.37
C HIS A 199 19.12 -26.28 -3.60
N SER A 200 18.74 -26.05 -2.34
CA SER A 200 17.98 -27.04 -1.58
C SER A 200 16.57 -27.21 -2.14
N ASP A 201 15.90 -28.26 -1.67
CA ASP A 201 14.49 -28.55 -1.95
C ASP A 201 13.58 -27.35 -1.59
N GLY A 202 12.56 -27.07 -2.42
CA GLY A 202 11.60 -25.99 -2.21
C GLY A 202 11.73 -24.77 -3.15
N MET A 203 10.64 -24.01 -3.27
CA MET A 203 10.57 -22.81 -4.10
C MET A 203 11.18 -21.61 -3.38
N TYR A 204 11.74 -20.70 -4.16
CA TYR A 204 12.24 -19.42 -3.67
C TYR A 204 11.45 -18.27 -4.27
N GLY A 205 11.34 -17.14 -3.57
CA GLY A 205 10.54 -16.01 -4.04
C GLY A 205 11.04 -14.65 -3.58
N TRP A 206 10.95 -13.65 -4.47
CA TRP A 206 11.32 -12.26 -4.20
C TRP A 206 10.64 -11.27 -5.14
N VAL A 207 10.62 -9.98 -4.80
CA VAL A 207 10.14 -8.93 -5.73
C VAL A 207 11.24 -8.61 -6.73
N ALA A 208 10.91 -8.55 -8.02
CA ALA A 208 11.84 -8.23 -9.08
C ALA A 208 12.37 -6.78 -8.95
N ARG A 209 13.70 -6.64 -8.92
CA ARG A 209 14.40 -5.35 -8.82
C ARG A 209 15.35 -5.15 -9.99
N ALA A 210 16.10 -4.04 -9.96
CA ALA A 210 17.04 -3.66 -11.01
C ALA A 210 18.05 -4.75 -11.38
N ASP A 211 18.50 -5.56 -10.43
CA ASP A 211 19.42 -6.66 -10.71
C ASP A 211 18.74 -7.82 -11.46
N ASP A 212 17.48 -8.15 -11.14
CA ASP A 212 16.70 -9.12 -11.92
C ASP A 212 16.40 -8.61 -13.34
N TYR A 213 16.02 -7.33 -13.44
CA TYR A 213 15.71 -6.67 -14.71
C TYR A 213 16.91 -6.66 -15.66
N ASN A 214 18.10 -6.38 -15.14
CA ASN A 214 19.33 -6.32 -15.91
C ASN A 214 20.05 -7.67 -16.01
N ALA A 215 19.49 -8.75 -15.45
CA ALA A 215 20.10 -10.08 -15.53
C ALA A 215 20.12 -10.60 -16.97
N GLU A 216 21.17 -11.33 -17.33
CA GLU A 216 21.23 -12.01 -18.62
C GLU A 216 20.32 -13.26 -18.63
N GLY A 217 19.70 -13.53 -19.78
CA GLY A 217 18.84 -14.70 -20.01
C GLY A 217 17.35 -14.42 -19.89
N PHE A 218 16.56 -15.49 -19.90
CA PHE A 218 15.09 -15.42 -20.06
C PHE A 218 14.38 -14.56 -19.01
N LEU A 219 14.90 -14.49 -17.77
CA LEU A 219 14.30 -13.68 -16.71
C LEU A 219 14.42 -12.19 -17.02
N GLY A 220 15.63 -11.67 -17.24
CA GLY A 220 15.83 -10.26 -17.56
C GLY A 220 15.18 -9.87 -18.88
N GLU A 221 15.28 -10.71 -19.91
CA GLU A 221 14.59 -10.50 -21.20
C GLU A 221 13.07 -10.36 -21.03
N TYR A 222 12.47 -11.22 -20.20
CA TYR A 222 11.05 -11.14 -19.91
C TYR A 222 10.69 -9.86 -19.17
N LEU A 223 11.45 -9.51 -18.13
CA LEU A 223 11.19 -8.31 -17.31
C LEU A 223 11.34 -7.03 -18.14
N GLN A 224 12.38 -6.92 -18.97
CA GLN A 224 12.60 -5.80 -19.88
C GLN A 224 11.51 -5.65 -20.93
N LYS A 225 10.97 -6.76 -21.43
CA LYS A 225 9.89 -6.75 -22.42
C LYS A 225 8.52 -6.38 -21.84
N ASN A 226 8.29 -6.65 -20.55
CA ASN A 226 6.96 -6.55 -19.94
C ASN A 226 6.86 -5.50 -18.83
N GLY A 227 7.95 -4.81 -18.48
CA GLY A 227 7.96 -3.77 -17.46
C GLY A 227 9.10 -2.76 -17.60
N ASP A 228 9.02 -1.74 -16.77
CA ASP A 228 9.99 -0.64 -16.66
C ASP A 228 10.54 -0.57 -15.24
N LEU A 229 11.77 -0.09 -15.06
CA LEU A 229 12.27 0.23 -13.73
C LEU A 229 11.69 1.55 -13.22
N LYS A 230 11.05 1.51 -12.05
CA LYS A 230 10.49 2.68 -11.38
C LYS A 230 10.80 2.68 -9.89
N THR A 231 10.98 3.87 -9.34
CA THR A 231 10.93 4.07 -7.89
C THR A 231 9.47 4.14 -7.42
N ILE A 232 9.25 3.97 -6.12
CA ILE A 232 7.93 4.23 -5.52
C ILE A 232 7.47 5.66 -5.81
N GLY A 233 8.39 6.63 -5.74
CA GLY A 233 8.12 8.04 -6.03
C GLY A 233 7.69 8.29 -7.48
N ASP A 234 8.26 7.57 -8.45
CA ASP A 234 7.87 7.68 -9.86
C ASP A 234 6.42 7.19 -10.07
N VAL A 235 6.07 6.05 -9.48
CA VAL A 235 4.72 5.47 -9.58
C VAL A 235 3.70 6.40 -8.91
N GLU A 236 4.03 6.96 -7.76
CA GLU A 236 3.19 7.89 -7.02
C GLU A 236 2.98 9.20 -7.79
N ALA A 237 4.06 9.80 -8.31
CA ALA A 237 3.99 11.01 -9.12
C ALA A 237 3.18 10.79 -10.42
N GLU A 238 3.34 9.64 -11.07
CA GLU A 238 2.53 9.27 -12.23
C GLU A 238 1.05 9.14 -11.88
N GLY A 239 0.73 8.53 -10.73
CA GLY A 239 -0.62 8.46 -10.19
C GLY A 239 -1.24 9.84 -9.94
N ARG A 240 -0.51 10.73 -9.25
CA ARG A 240 -0.95 12.11 -9.00
C ARG A 240 -1.25 12.86 -10.29
N ARG A 241 -0.33 12.81 -11.27
CA ARG A 241 -0.52 13.47 -12.58
C ARG A 241 -1.77 13.00 -13.31
N LYS A 242 -2.04 11.68 -13.33
CA LYS A 242 -3.23 11.11 -13.98
C LYS A 242 -4.52 11.55 -13.27
N THR A 243 -4.53 11.56 -11.94
CA THR A 243 -5.69 12.04 -11.16
C THR A 243 -5.94 13.52 -11.40
N SER A 244 -4.91 14.36 -11.36
CA SER A 244 -5.04 15.80 -11.63
C SER A 244 -5.58 16.07 -13.04
N LEU A 245 -5.13 15.33 -14.05
CA LEU A 245 -5.65 15.46 -15.42
C LEU A 245 -7.13 15.06 -15.52
N LEU A 246 -7.52 13.97 -14.87
CA LEU A 246 -8.92 13.53 -14.85
C LEU A 246 -9.83 14.56 -14.15
N VAL A 247 -9.38 15.10 -13.01
CA VAL A 247 -10.11 16.14 -12.28
C VAL A 247 -10.26 17.40 -13.13
N ALA A 248 -9.19 17.84 -13.80
CA ALA A 248 -9.24 19.00 -14.69
C ALA A 248 -10.21 18.79 -15.87
N HIS A 249 -10.19 17.61 -16.49
CA HIS A 249 -11.10 17.26 -17.57
C HIS A 249 -12.56 17.27 -17.13
N LEU A 250 -12.87 16.62 -16.00
CA LEU A 250 -14.22 16.61 -15.42
C LEU A 250 -14.69 18.02 -15.02
N GLY A 251 -13.78 18.85 -14.48
CA GLY A 251 -14.05 20.25 -14.18
C GLY A 251 -14.48 21.05 -15.42
N SER A 252 -13.77 20.87 -16.54
CA SER A 252 -14.13 21.49 -17.83
C SER A 252 -15.51 21.04 -18.31
N THR A 253 -15.80 19.74 -18.25
CA THR A 253 -17.12 19.21 -18.66
C THR A 253 -18.26 19.73 -17.79
N ILE A 254 -18.06 19.85 -16.47
CA ILE A 254 -19.07 20.43 -15.58
C ILE A 254 -19.35 21.88 -15.95
N GLU A 255 -18.31 22.67 -16.24
CA GLU A 255 -18.47 24.08 -16.61
C GLU A 255 -19.18 24.25 -17.95
N GLU A 256 -18.83 23.43 -18.95
CA GLU A 256 -19.52 23.40 -20.24
C GLU A 256 -21.02 23.08 -20.09
N LEU A 257 -21.35 22.09 -19.26
CA LEU A 257 -22.74 21.71 -18.98
C LEU A 257 -23.50 22.81 -18.22
N ARG A 258 -22.85 23.49 -17.27
CA ARG A 258 -23.45 24.64 -16.56
C ARG A 258 -23.85 25.75 -17.53
N VAL A 259 -22.92 26.13 -18.42
CA VAL A 259 -23.19 27.14 -19.46
C VAL A 259 -24.33 26.72 -20.40
N GLN A 260 -24.43 25.43 -20.75
CA GLN A 260 -25.53 24.92 -21.57
C GLN A 260 -26.89 24.99 -20.84
N VAL A 261 -26.94 24.61 -19.57
CA VAL A 261 -28.17 24.69 -18.76
C VAL A 261 -28.63 26.14 -18.58
N GLU A 262 -27.70 27.07 -18.32
CA GLU A 262 -28.01 28.50 -18.23
C GLU A 262 -28.57 29.06 -19.54
N LYS A 263 -27.97 28.69 -20.67
CA LYS A 263 -28.47 29.06 -22.00
C LYS A 263 -29.87 28.52 -22.26
N ASN A 264 -30.13 27.26 -21.94
CA ASN A 264 -31.44 26.63 -22.14
C ASN A 264 -32.51 27.26 -21.23
N GLY A 265 -32.18 27.52 -19.96
CA GLY A 265 -33.10 28.21 -19.05
C GLY A 265 -33.37 29.67 -19.45
N CYS A 266 -32.42 30.34 -20.12
CA CYS A 266 -32.65 31.66 -20.70
C CYS A 266 -33.58 31.60 -21.92
N LEU A 267 -33.47 30.56 -22.74
CA LEU A 267 -34.36 30.33 -23.88
C LEU A 267 -35.80 30.05 -23.41
N ASP A 268 -35.99 29.21 -22.39
CA ASP A 268 -37.31 28.88 -21.85
C ASP A 268 -38.04 30.11 -21.29
N LYS A 269 -37.33 30.97 -20.53
CA LYS A 269 -37.89 32.24 -20.03
C LYS A 269 -38.28 33.22 -21.14
N LYS A 270 -37.61 33.16 -22.30
CA LYS A 270 -37.91 33.99 -23.46
C LYS A 270 -39.12 33.48 -24.25
N VAL A 271 -39.39 32.17 -24.18
CA VAL A 271 -40.61 31.56 -24.72
C VAL A 271 -41.81 31.86 -23.83
N GLU A 272 -41.68 31.76 -22.51
CA GLU A 272 -42.76 32.07 -21.56
C GLU A 272 -43.08 33.57 -21.49
N GLY A 273 -42.08 34.45 -21.65
CA GLY A 273 -42.24 35.91 -21.64
C GLY A 273 -42.87 36.52 -22.91
N ASN A 274 -43.11 35.72 -23.96
CA ASN A 274 -43.73 36.17 -25.22
C ASN A 274 -45.22 35.77 -25.34
N CYS A 275 -45.81 35.18 -24.29
CA CYS A 275 -47.24 34.84 -24.25
C CYS A 275 -48.03 35.83 -23.39
N THR A 276 -48.03 37.11 -23.75
CA THR A 276 -49.12 38.01 -23.37
C THR A 276 -49.40 38.95 -24.52
N GLU A 277 -50.58 38.83 -25.11
CA GLU A 277 -51.41 39.92 -25.63
C GLU A 277 -52.68 39.32 -26.27
N PRO A 278 -53.76 40.09 -26.43
CA PRO A 278 -54.68 40.59 -25.40
C PRO A 278 -56.01 39.82 -25.36
#